data_AF-A0A938QD87-F1
#
_entry.id   AF-A0A938QD87-F1
#
_cell.length_a   1.000
_cell.length_b   1.000
_cell.length_c   1.000
_cell.angle_alpha   90.00
_cell.angle_beta   90.00
_cell.angle_gamma   90.00
#
_symmetry.space_group_name_H-M   'P 1'
#
loop_
_entity.id
_entity.type
_entity.pdbx_description
1 polymer ?
#
loop_
_entity_poly.entity_id
_entity_poly.type
_entity_poly.pdbx_seq_one_letter_code
_entity_poly.pdbx_strand_id
1 'polypeptide(L)' 'MEEPSGWHNFLEIVTKPDNIPIVAMLILVVFFTWLGLKEAFKHDKLIEEGKENEIPNEMWK' A
#
# COMPACT_ATOMS: atom_id res chain seq x y z
N MET A 1 -18.84 -13.25 33.65
CA MET A 1 -17.68 -13.32 32.73
C MET A 1 -17.73 -12.04 31.93
N GLU A 2 -16.70 -11.20 32.01
CA GLU A 2 -16.66 -9.98 31.20
C GLU A 2 -16.42 -10.39 29.74
N GLU A 3 -17.28 -9.91 28.83
CA GLU A 3 -17.11 -10.13 27.40
C GLU A 3 -15.84 -9.43 26.92
N PRO A 4 -14.93 -10.12 26.20
CA PRO A 4 -13.75 -9.48 25.66
C PRO A 4 -14.15 -8.38 24.69
N SER A 5 -13.47 -7.24 24.78
CA SER A 5 -13.74 -6.10 23.89
C SER A 5 -13.49 -6.47 22.43
N GLY A 6 -14.21 -5.82 21.50
CA GLY A 6 -13.99 -6.05 20.07
C GLY A 6 -12.54 -5.82 19.62
N TRP A 7 -11.81 -4.94 20.32
CA TRP A 7 -10.38 -4.72 20.10
C TRP A 7 -9.52 -5.91 20.50
N HIS A 8 -9.86 -6.58 21.60
CA HIS A 8 -9.17 -7.79 22.03
C HIS A 8 -9.30 -8.90 20.99
N ASN A 9 -10.54 -9.16 20.53
CA ASN A 9 -10.80 -10.16 19.49
C ASN A 9 -10.09 -9.83 18.18
N PHE A 10 -10.06 -8.56 17.78
CA PHE A 10 -9.33 -8.12 16.58
C PHE A 10 -7.84 -8.41 16.70
N LEU A 11 -7.21 -8.02 17.83
CA LEU A 11 -5.79 -8.27 18.07
C LEU A 11 -5.47 -9.77 18.09
N GLU A 12 -6.31 -10.58 18.73
CA GLU A 12 -6.14 -12.04 18.75
C GLU A 12 -6.16 -12.65 17.35
N ILE A 13 -7.07 -12.17 16.48
CA ILE A 13 -7.13 -12.63 15.08
C ILE A 13 -5.88 -12.22 14.31
N VAL A 14 -5.46 -10.95 14.35
CA VAL A 14 -4.35 -10.47 13.50
C VAL A 14 -2.98 -10.95 13.97
N THR A 15 -2.83 -11.27 15.26
CA THR A 15 -1.58 -11.79 15.83
C THR A 15 -1.48 -13.32 15.79
N LYS A 16 -2.55 -14.01 15.39
CA LYS A 16 -2.55 -15.46 15.23
C LYS A 16 -1.49 -15.88 14.20
N PRO A 17 -0.61 -16.86 14.51
CA PRO A 17 0.52 -17.18 13.64
C PRO A 17 0.14 -17.53 12.19
N ASP A 18 -1.00 -18.19 11.98
CA ASP A 18 -1.57 -18.54 10.68
C ASP A 18 -2.07 -17.34 9.88
N ASN A 19 -2.36 -16.21 10.54
CA ASN A 19 -2.85 -14.99 9.92
C ASN A 19 -1.73 -13.99 9.57
N ILE A 20 -0.50 -14.20 10.08
CA ILE A 20 0.65 -13.34 9.77
C ILE A 20 0.87 -13.21 8.26
N PRO A 21 0.80 -14.28 7.43
CA PRO A 21 0.98 -14.16 5.98
C PRO A 21 -0.05 -13.24 5.32
N ILE A 22 -1.34 -13.34 5.67
CA ILE A 22 -2.39 -12.49 5.06
C ILE A 22 -2.26 -11.04 5.51
N VAL A 23 -1.91 -10.79 6.77
CA VAL A 23 -1.65 -9.43 7.26
C VAL A 23 -0.47 -8.79 6.52
N ALA A 24 0.61 -9.55 6.30
CA ALA A 24 1.74 -9.09 5.50
C ALA A 24 1.33 -8.78 4.06
N MET A 25 0.53 -9.64 3.42
CA MET A 25 0.02 -9.38 2.07
C MET A 25 -0.84 -8.11 2.01
N LEU A 26 -1.71 -7.86 2.99
CA LEU A 26 -2.51 -6.63 3.04
C LEU A 26 -1.63 -5.38 3.15
N ILE A 27 -0.57 -5.42 3.98
CA ILE A 27 0.41 -4.34 4.07
C ILE A 27 1.08 -4.11 2.71
N LEU A 28 1.49 -5.18 2.02
CA LEU A 28 2.10 -5.08 0.69
C LEU A 28 1.13 -4.48 -0.34
N VAL A 29 -0.14 -4.89 -0.35
CA VAL A 29 -1.15 -4.33 -1.26
C VAL A 29 -1.29 -2.84 -1.04
N VAL A 30 -1.42 -2.39 0.22
CA VAL A 30 -1.51 -0.95 0.53
C VAL A 30 -0.23 -0.22 0.11
N PHE A 31 0.94 -0.80 0.40
CA PHE A 31 2.23 -0.21 0.06
C PHE A 31 2.42 -0.04 -1.45
N PHE A 32 2.20 -1.09 -2.25
CA PHE A 32 2.36 -1.03 -3.70
C PHE A 32 1.27 -0.19 -4.37
N THR A 33 0.06 -0.16 -3.81
CA THR A 33 -1.00 0.75 -4.28
C THR A 33 -0.57 2.21 -4.09
N TRP A 34 -0.07 2.55 -2.90
CA TRP A 34 0.45 3.89 -2.63
C TRP A 34 1.64 4.24 -3.52
N LEU A 35 2.58 3.30 -3.71
CA LEU A 35 3.74 3.49 -4.59
C LEU A 35 3.31 3.76 -6.03
N GLY A 36 2.36 2.97 -6.55
CA GLY A 36 1.81 3.17 -7.90
C GLY A 36 1.10 4.50 -8.05
N LEU A 37 0.28 4.91 -7.09
CA LEU A 37 -0.40 6.21 -7.10
C LEU A 37 0.59 7.37 -7.01
N LYS A 38 1.62 7.24 -6.18
CA LYS A 38 2.68 8.25 -6.06
C LYS A 38 3.40 8.46 -7.40
N GLU A 39 3.71 7.39 -8.12
CA GLU A 39 4.35 7.49 -9.44
C GLU A 39 3.38 8.04 -10.49
N ALA A 40 2.10 7.63 -10.46
CA ALA A 40 1.07 8.16 -11.34
C ALA A 40 0.94 9.68 -11.21
N PHE A 41 0.81 10.22 -9.99
CA PHE A 41 0.72 11.67 -9.79
C PHE A 41 1.97 12.43 -10.24
N LYS A 42 3.14 11.83 -10.15
CA LYS A 42 4.39 12.41 -10.65
C LYS A 42 4.38 12.51 -12.18
N HIS A 43 3.93 11.45 -12.85
CA HIS A 43 3.82 11.42 -14.31
C HIS A 43 2.70 12.33 -14.82
N ASP A 44 1.56 12.40 -14.14
CA ASP A 44 0.47 13.32 -14.47
C ASP A 44 0.98 14.77 -14.51
N LYS A 45 1.83 15.17 -13.55
CA LYS A 45 2.46 16.49 -13.53
C LYS A 45 3.39 16.72 -14.74
N LEU A 46 4.18 15.72 -15.14
CA LEU A 46 5.05 15.85 -16.32
C LEU A 46 4.23 16.00 -17.60
N ILE A 47 3.10 15.30 -17.71
CA ILE A 47 2.19 15.40 -18.84
C ILE A 47 1.57 16.81 -18.89
N GLU A 48 1.11 17.35 -17.76
CA GLU A 48 0.61 18.72 -17.66
C GLU A 48 1.65 19.78 -18.07
N GLU A 49 2.93 19.53 -17.78
CA GLU A 49 4.05 20.38 -18.19
C GLU A 49 4.50 20.16 -19.65
N GLY A 50 3.90 19.21 -20.38
CA GLY A 50 4.27 18.85 -21.75
C GLY A 50 5.58 18.08 -21.88
N LYS A 51 6.05 17.43 -20.80
CA LYS A 51 7.32 16.69 -20.70
C LYS A 51 7.13 15.17 -20.65
N GLU A 52 6.14 14.63 -21.36
CA GLU A 52 5.86 13.19 -21.34
C GLU A 52 7.07 12.34 -21.77
N ASN A 53 7.93 12.90 -22.63
CA ASN A 53 9.14 12.27 -23.13
C ASN A 53 10.21 12.04 -22.05
N GLU A 54 10.09 12.69 -20.89
CA GLU A 54 11.00 12.51 -19.75
C GLU A 54 10.59 11.30 -18.87
N ILE A 55 9.33 10.84 -18.95
CA ILE A 55 8.80 9.73 -18.13
C ILE A 55 9.66 8.45 -18.25
N PRO A 56 10.05 7.96 -19.45
CA PRO A 56 10.89 6.76 -19.56
C PRO A 56 12.26 6.94 -18.88
N ASN A 57 12.84 8.14 -18.94
CA ASN A 57 14.12 8.45 -18.28
C ASN A 57 13.99 8.47 -16.76
N GLU A 58 12.81 8.74 -16.22
CA GLU A 58 12.54 8.65 -14.80
C GLU A 58 12.28 7.21 -14.34
N MET A 59 11.53 6.43 -15.11
CA MET A 59 11.18 5.05 -14.78
C MET A 59 12.35 4.05 -14.91
N TRP A 60 13.28 4.32 -15.82
CA TRP A 60 14.42 3.43 -16.10
C TRP A 60 15.72 3.79 -15.38
N LYS A 61 15.67 4.76 -14.47
CA LYS A 61 16.78 5.05 -13.54
C LYS A 61 16.87 4.00 -12.44
#